data_AF-A0AAX0YWF2-F1
#
_entry.id   AF-A0AAX0YWF2-F1
#
_cell.length_a   1.000
_cell.length_b   1.000
_cell.length_c   1.000
_cell.angle_alpha   90.00
_cell.angle_beta   90.00
_cell.angle_gamma   90.00
#
_symmetry.space_group_name_H-M   'P 1'
#
loop_
_entity.id
_entity.type
_entity.pdbx_description
1 polymer ?
#
loop_
_entity_poly.entity_id
_entity_poly.type
_entity_poly.pdbx_seq_one_letter_code
_entity_poly.pdbx_strand_id
1 'polypeptide(L)'
;MKIKHLVIVSLATFISSSPLAGMIPYSVENMPKSESWPAYEAQTYNSQVESGFIGAISNIVVLYDPAFSPEQINRYVIEQVTLANNAHKINNVQYRRNIVAVLPWKLQGSNVAEAVDSFTYNEFDTLRKKYGASLVSIIIESDLKDAQCGVQNGYHTITAFNRQCALPTLLAHEWGHVDRLNHEYDLTESHFEDDNYAWQCGGKPTIMSANLNFNQFDLNNFYSDPNITRDGEACGTTVANNARVLNDTIQHQSAVWREVAPLNIVGKVTIEVDKNKSSESIKVITVTRDGDLTVPGSIEIYSDAVTAIPSRDYSELATRVTFAANENSKTVEFKIGSNNPVCETGTRSVLIGSRWGEKLSNSADLSLSVTTPLSVLNSKQCKGNIEEPSTDKDNNNSGGGGSTNLLALLSLLALAFTRRK
;
A
#
# COMPACT_ATOMS: atom_id res chain seq x y z
N MET A 1 9.91 44.23 39.28
CA MET A 1 11.00 43.24 39.13
C MET A 1 10.43 42.03 38.39
N LYS A 2 10.75 41.85 37.10
CA LYS A 2 10.18 40.80 36.24
C LYS A 2 11.17 39.64 36.18
N ILE A 3 10.77 38.45 36.66
CA ILE A 3 11.54 37.22 36.53
C ILE A 3 10.99 36.48 35.29
N LYS A 4 11.79 36.47 34.22
CA LYS A 4 11.54 35.65 33.03
C LYS A 4 12.00 34.23 33.33
N HIS A 5 11.11 33.25 33.16
CA HIS A 5 11.49 31.84 33.15
C HIS A 5 12.17 31.52 31.81
N LEU A 6 13.39 31.02 31.92
CA LEU A 6 14.23 30.52 30.83
C LEU A 6 13.83 29.06 30.60
N VAL A 7 13.23 28.75 29.45
CA VAL A 7 13.01 27.36 29.02
C VAL A 7 14.28 26.91 28.30
N ILE A 8 14.99 25.96 28.89
CA ILE A 8 16.12 25.27 28.27
C ILE A 8 15.53 24.09 27.48
N VAL A 9 15.55 24.20 26.15
CA VAL A 9 15.29 23.06 25.25
C VAL A 9 16.58 22.26 25.17
N SER A 10 16.55 21.01 25.63
CA SER A 10 17.67 20.08 25.55
C SER A 10 17.87 19.64 24.10
N LEU A 11 19.05 19.95 23.55
CA LEU A 11 19.50 19.53 22.23
C LEU A 11 19.93 18.06 22.31
N ALA A 12 19.21 17.15 21.65
CA ALA A 12 19.61 15.76 21.51
C ALA A 12 20.78 15.66 20.52
N THR A 13 21.84 14.97 20.93
CA THR A 13 23.07 14.71 20.19
C THR A 13 22.84 13.73 19.02
N PHE A 14 23.03 14.20 17.78
CA PHE A 14 23.20 13.34 16.61
C PHE A 14 24.58 12.68 16.65
N ILE A 15 24.64 11.35 16.67
CA ILE A 15 25.88 10.58 16.47
C ILE A 15 25.79 9.89 15.11
N SER A 16 26.80 10.10 14.28
CA SER A 16 26.97 9.49 12.97
C SER A 16 27.27 7.99 13.10
N SER A 17 26.45 7.13 12.50
CA SER A 17 26.76 5.71 12.30
C SER A 17 27.60 5.50 11.03
N SER A 18 28.42 4.44 11.04
CA SER A 18 29.40 4.11 9.99
C SER A 18 28.76 3.50 8.74
N PRO A 19 29.37 3.63 7.54
CA PRO A 19 28.78 3.11 6.31
C PRO A 19 28.89 1.58 6.25
N LEU A 20 27.75 0.88 6.26
CA LEU A 20 27.69 -0.56 6.02
C LEU A 20 27.77 -0.84 4.51
N ALA A 21 28.77 -1.64 4.15
CA ALA A 21 28.94 -2.23 2.84
C ALA A 21 28.02 -3.44 2.67
N GLY A 22 27.39 -3.58 1.50
CA GLY A 22 26.91 -4.89 1.03
C GLY A 22 25.46 -5.03 0.57
N MET A 23 24.71 -3.96 0.27
CA MET A 23 23.39 -4.11 -0.37
C MET A 23 23.48 -4.00 -1.89
N ILE A 24 23.08 -5.06 -2.59
CA ILE A 24 22.86 -5.03 -4.04
C ILE A 24 21.66 -4.12 -4.29
N PRO A 25 21.78 -3.16 -5.21
CA PRO A 25 20.87 -2.02 -5.18
C PRO A 25 19.67 -2.25 -6.11
N TYR A 26 18.45 -2.18 -5.60
CA TYR A 26 17.19 -2.16 -6.38
C TYR A 26 16.87 -0.68 -6.64
N SER A 27 16.64 -0.14 -7.85
CA SER A 27 16.46 1.31 -8.10
C SER A 27 14.99 1.70 -8.24
N VAL A 28 14.53 2.87 -7.73
CA VAL A 28 13.22 3.61 -7.82
C VAL A 28 12.06 3.11 -8.74
N GLU A 29 12.26 2.18 -9.67
CA GLU A 29 11.31 1.16 -10.14
C GLU A 29 10.74 0.20 -9.04
N ASN A 30 10.91 0.48 -7.75
CA ASN A 30 10.91 -0.54 -6.68
C ASN A 30 9.68 -0.65 -5.77
N MET A 31 8.77 0.30 -5.77
CA MET A 31 7.39 -0.13 -5.56
C MET A 31 7.03 -0.80 -6.87
N PRO A 32 6.69 -2.10 -6.90
CA PRO A 32 6.37 -2.75 -8.16
C PRO A 32 5.45 -1.83 -8.97
N LYS A 33 5.78 -1.57 -10.24
CA LYS A 33 4.83 -0.90 -11.13
C LYS A 33 3.54 -1.73 -11.06
N SER A 34 2.37 -1.14 -11.26
CA SER A 34 1.07 -1.83 -11.11
C SER A 34 1.02 -3.23 -11.76
N GLU A 35 1.83 -3.44 -12.79
CA GLU A 35 2.06 -4.66 -13.57
C GLU A 35 2.92 -5.76 -12.89
N SER A 36 3.78 -5.45 -11.91
CA SER A 36 4.72 -6.40 -11.27
C SER A 36 4.38 -6.76 -9.82
N TRP A 37 3.26 -6.25 -9.28
CA TRP A 37 2.71 -6.76 -8.02
C TRP A 37 2.16 -8.17 -8.24
N PRO A 38 2.43 -9.13 -7.34
CA PRO A 38 1.66 -10.36 -7.31
C PRO A 38 0.17 -9.98 -7.26
N ALA A 39 -0.65 -10.67 -8.05
CA ALA A 39 -2.09 -10.65 -7.86
C ALA A 39 -2.40 -11.32 -6.52
N TYR A 40 -2.15 -10.62 -5.42
CA TYR A 40 -2.71 -11.01 -4.15
C TYR A 40 -4.22 -10.90 -4.33
N GLU A 41 -4.91 -12.02 -4.17
CA GLU A 41 -6.34 -12.05 -3.95
C GLU A 41 -6.61 -11.38 -2.60
N ALA A 42 -6.46 -10.05 -2.53
CA ALA A 42 -6.91 -9.28 -1.39
C ALA A 42 -8.44 -9.36 -1.42
N GLN A 43 -8.98 -10.38 -0.75
CA GLN A 43 -10.40 -10.52 -0.51
C GLN A 43 -10.82 -9.29 0.29
N THR A 44 -11.43 -8.33 -0.43
CA THR A 44 -11.93 -7.04 0.04
C THR A 44 -10.87 -6.02 0.46
N TYR A 45 -10.46 -5.18 -0.50
CA TYR A 45 -9.58 -4.01 -0.40
C TYR A 45 -10.05 -2.88 0.54
N ASN A 46 -11.01 -3.14 1.42
CA ASN A 46 -11.58 -2.10 2.24
C ASN A 46 -10.73 -1.73 3.45
N SER A 47 -9.71 -2.51 3.84
CA SER A 47 -8.95 -2.33 5.10
C SER A 47 -9.81 -2.14 6.36
N GLN A 48 -11.12 -2.31 6.23
CA GLN A 48 -12.09 -2.13 7.29
C GLN A 48 -12.18 -3.44 8.05
N VAL A 49 -12.07 -3.30 9.36
CA VAL A 49 -12.24 -4.42 10.28
C VAL A 49 -13.58 -5.09 10.00
N GLU A 50 -13.57 -6.41 9.91
CA GLU A 50 -14.77 -7.22 9.68
C GLU A 50 -15.89 -6.83 10.63
N SER A 51 -17.13 -6.75 10.11
CA SER A 51 -18.31 -6.46 10.93
C SER A 51 -18.41 -7.49 12.07
N GLY A 52 -18.56 -7.01 13.30
CA GLY A 52 -18.66 -7.87 14.48
C GLY A 52 -17.32 -8.29 15.10
N PHE A 53 -16.17 -7.75 14.64
CA PHE A 53 -14.91 -7.93 15.36
C PHE A 53 -15.01 -7.43 16.80
N ILE A 54 -14.62 -8.29 17.75
CA ILE A 54 -14.60 -7.99 19.18
C ILE A 54 -13.13 -7.87 19.61
N GLY A 55 -12.65 -6.63 19.67
CA GLY A 55 -11.28 -6.35 20.06
C GLY A 55 -10.92 -4.87 19.91
N ALA A 56 -9.67 -4.54 20.19
CA ALA A 56 -9.16 -3.19 20.00
C ALA A 56 -9.00 -2.88 18.51
N ILE A 57 -9.36 -1.65 18.10
CA ILE A 57 -9.14 -1.17 16.74
C ILE A 57 -8.25 0.07 16.81
N SER A 58 -7.17 0.08 16.05
CA SER A 58 -6.37 1.28 15.80
C SER A 58 -6.71 1.83 14.42
N ASN A 59 -7.41 2.96 14.42
CA ASN A 59 -7.69 3.72 13.22
C ASN A 59 -6.45 4.53 12.80
N ILE A 60 -6.09 4.50 11.52
CA ILE A 60 -4.87 5.11 11.00
C ILE A 60 -5.24 6.09 9.88
N VAL A 61 -4.69 7.30 9.96
CA VAL A 61 -4.59 8.19 8.81
C VAL A 61 -3.23 8.02 8.19
N VAL A 62 -3.16 7.86 6.87
CA VAL A 62 -1.92 7.86 6.13
C VAL A 62 -1.78 9.18 5.38
N LEU A 63 -0.65 9.85 5.53
CA LEU A 63 -0.22 10.95 4.67
C LEU A 63 0.82 10.40 3.71
N TYR A 64 0.78 10.79 2.44
CA TYR A 64 1.75 10.29 1.46
C TYR A 64 2.26 11.38 0.53
N ASP A 65 3.52 11.23 0.09
CA ASP A 65 4.11 12.10 -0.93
C ASP A 65 3.38 11.94 -2.28
N PRO A 66 2.86 13.02 -2.89
CA PRO A 66 2.22 12.98 -4.20
C PRO A 66 3.08 12.46 -5.35
N ALA A 67 4.37 12.19 -5.15
CA ALA A 67 5.18 11.45 -6.10
C ALA A 67 4.71 10.00 -6.30
N PHE A 68 4.04 9.40 -5.31
CA PHE A 68 3.36 8.11 -5.47
C PHE A 68 2.03 8.28 -6.20
N SER A 69 1.73 7.34 -7.11
CA SER A 69 0.40 7.25 -7.70
C SER A 69 -0.64 6.81 -6.67
N PRO A 70 -1.92 7.20 -6.81
CA PRO A 70 -2.97 6.78 -5.89
C PRO A 70 -3.17 5.27 -5.80
N GLU A 71 -2.99 4.50 -6.88
CA GLU A 71 -3.10 3.04 -6.82
C GLU A 71 -1.87 2.40 -6.18
N GLN A 72 -0.67 2.94 -6.42
CA GLN A 72 0.55 2.49 -5.74
C GLN A 72 0.38 2.61 -4.22
N ILE A 73 0.03 3.79 -3.73
CA ILE A 73 -0.12 4.02 -2.29
C ILE A 73 -1.23 3.16 -1.69
N ASN A 74 -2.35 3.00 -2.42
CA ASN A 74 -3.44 2.14 -1.97
C ASN A 74 -2.98 0.70 -1.79
N ARG A 75 -2.39 0.09 -2.81
CA ARG A 75 -1.95 -1.31 -2.76
C ARG A 75 -0.98 -1.55 -1.60
N TYR A 76 0.00 -0.66 -1.45
CA TYR A 76 0.94 -0.75 -0.34
C TYR A 76 0.24 -0.67 1.01
N VAL A 77 -0.57 0.36 1.25
CA VAL A 77 -1.25 0.55 2.54
C VAL A 77 -2.14 -0.66 2.88
N ILE A 78 -2.90 -1.19 1.91
CA ILE A 78 -3.74 -2.38 2.11
C ILE A 78 -2.90 -3.61 2.46
N GLU A 79 -1.77 -3.82 1.77
CA GLU A 79 -0.85 -4.91 2.06
C GLU A 79 -0.28 -4.81 3.49
N GLN A 80 0.17 -3.63 3.89
CA GLN A 80 0.72 -3.40 5.25
C GLN A 80 -0.31 -3.67 6.34
N VAL A 81 -1.55 -3.21 6.16
CA VAL A 81 -2.66 -3.48 7.08
C VAL A 81 -2.95 -4.98 7.16
N THR A 82 -2.95 -5.65 6.02
CA THR A 82 -3.21 -7.09 5.93
C THR A 82 -2.11 -7.87 6.66
N LEU A 83 -0.84 -7.51 6.44
CA LEU A 83 0.30 -8.11 7.13
C LEU A 83 0.23 -7.91 8.63
N ALA A 84 0.01 -6.68 9.11
CA ALA A 84 -0.11 -6.38 10.53
C ALA A 84 -1.28 -7.12 11.18
N ASN A 85 -2.46 -7.13 10.54
CA ASN A 85 -3.63 -7.83 11.06
C ASN A 85 -3.45 -9.35 11.08
N ASN A 86 -2.77 -9.91 10.09
CA ASN A 86 -2.42 -11.33 10.08
C ASN A 86 -1.40 -11.67 11.17
N ALA A 87 -0.40 -10.81 11.39
CA ALA A 87 0.54 -10.94 12.51
C ALA A 87 -0.20 -10.99 13.85
N HIS A 88 -1.10 -10.04 14.11
CA HIS A 88 -1.94 -10.04 15.32
C HIS A 88 -2.75 -11.32 15.47
N LYS A 89 -3.34 -11.82 14.37
CA LYS A 89 -4.10 -13.07 14.38
C LYS A 89 -3.22 -14.27 14.73
N ILE A 90 -2.03 -14.37 14.13
CA ILE A 90 -1.06 -15.45 14.38
C ILE A 90 -0.60 -15.41 15.85
N ASN A 91 -0.31 -14.22 16.38
CA ASN A 91 0.06 -13.99 17.78
C ASN A 91 -1.13 -14.07 18.75
N ASN A 92 -2.33 -14.44 18.29
CA ASN A 92 -3.56 -14.51 19.10
C ASN A 92 -3.89 -13.21 19.87
N VAL A 93 -3.62 -12.05 19.27
CA VAL A 93 -3.91 -10.73 19.81
C VAL A 93 -5.21 -10.20 19.21
N GLN A 94 -6.16 -9.82 20.07
CA GLN A 94 -7.46 -9.23 19.69
C GLN A 94 -7.32 -7.75 19.34
N TYR A 95 -6.55 -7.48 18.29
CA TYR A 95 -6.22 -6.14 17.83
C TYR A 95 -6.24 -6.07 16.30
N ARG A 96 -6.79 -4.98 15.75
CA ARG A 96 -6.81 -4.73 14.30
C ARG A 96 -6.43 -3.29 13.97
N ARG A 97 -5.69 -3.15 12.89
CA ARG A 97 -5.42 -1.90 12.19
C ARG A 97 -6.52 -1.65 11.16
N ASN A 98 -6.93 -0.40 11.06
CA ASN A 98 -7.98 0.07 10.16
C ASN A 98 -7.56 1.39 9.53
N ILE A 99 -7.61 1.52 8.21
CA ILE A 99 -7.32 2.79 7.55
C ILE A 99 -8.61 3.60 7.45
N VAL A 100 -8.57 4.81 7.99
CA VAL A 100 -9.72 5.73 7.96
C VAL A 100 -9.53 6.88 6.98
N ALA A 101 -8.28 7.18 6.59
CA ALA A 101 -7.96 8.13 5.52
C ALA A 101 -6.58 7.84 4.95
N VAL A 102 -6.41 8.06 3.65
CA VAL A 102 -5.11 8.25 3.00
C VAL A 102 -5.18 9.56 2.25
N LEU A 103 -4.20 10.45 2.46
CA LEU A 103 -4.26 11.83 2.00
C LEU A 103 -2.94 12.22 1.34
N PRO A 104 -2.97 12.82 0.13
CA PRO A 104 -1.77 13.38 -0.46
C PRO A 104 -1.32 14.56 0.41
N TRP A 105 -0.02 14.59 0.72
CA TRP A 105 0.57 15.65 1.50
C TRP A 105 1.95 15.98 0.97
N LYS A 106 2.12 17.23 0.51
CA LYS A 106 3.45 17.68 0.07
C LYS A 106 4.29 17.96 1.30
N LEU A 107 5.21 17.04 1.60
CA LEU A 107 6.12 17.17 2.71
C LEU A 107 7.21 18.19 2.39
N GLN A 108 7.66 18.89 3.42
CA GLN A 108 8.81 19.78 3.33
C GLN A 108 9.97 19.12 4.06
N GLY A 109 11.14 19.11 3.45
CA GLY A 109 12.34 18.49 4.02
C GLY A 109 13.06 17.62 3.00
N SER A 110 14.37 17.47 3.19
CA SER A 110 15.25 16.64 2.35
C SER A 110 15.49 15.27 2.95
N ASN A 111 15.02 15.02 4.19
CA ASN A 111 15.16 13.75 4.87
C ASN A 111 14.00 13.44 5.85
N VAL A 112 13.99 12.23 6.42
CA VAL A 112 12.96 11.76 7.37
C VAL A 112 12.88 12.69 8.56
N ALA A 113 14.01 13.06 9.18
CA ALA A 113 14.03 13.95 10.34
C ALA A 113 13.41 15.33 10.02
N GLU A 114 13.77 15.93 8.89
CA GLU A 114 13.20 17.20 8.43
C GLU A 114 11.70 17.07 8.09
N ALA A 115 11.28 15.95 7.50
CA ALA A 115 9.88 15.67 7.22
C ALA A 115 9.07 15.51 8.52
N VAL A 116 9.65 14.88 9.56
CA VAL A 116 9.07 14.80 10.92
C VAL A 116 8.90 16.21 11.49
N ASP A 117 9.96 17.00 11.45
CA ASP A 117 10.02 18.35 12.04
C ASP A 117 9.12 19.34 11.30
N SER A 118 8.71 19.02 10.06
CA SER A 118 7.76 19.83 9.30
C SER A 118 6.34 19.83 9.90
N PHE A 119 6.04 18.93 10.84
CA PHE A 119 4.77 18.88 11.54
C PHE A 119 4.87 19.34 12.99
N THR A 120 3.89 20.11 13.40
CA THR A 120 3.64 20.37 14.82
C THR A 120 2.77 19.26 15.43
N TYR A 121 2.99 18.99 16.72
CA TYR A 121 2.14 18.06 17.51
C TYR A 121 0.63 18.34 17.35
N ASN A 122 0.25 19.63 17.27
CA ASN A 122 -1.13 20.06 17.15
C ASN A 122 -1.77 19.74 15.78
N GLU A 123 -1.01 19.80 14.69
CA GLU A 123 -1.52 19.48 13.35
C GLU A 123 -1.91 18.01 13.26
N PHE A 124 -1.05 17.14 13.79
CA PHE A 124 -1.33 15.73 13.89
C PHE A 124 -2.52 15.38 14.77
N ASP A 125 -2.62 15.98 15.96
CA ASP A 125 -3.75 15.74 16.86
C ASP A 125 -5.08 16.21 16.24
N THR A 126 -5.05 17.36 15.53
CA THR A 126 -6.20 17.87 14.78
C THR A 126 -6.62 16.87 13.69
N LEU A 127 -5.66 16.33 12.95
CA LEU A 127 -5.91 15.35 11.90
C LEU A 127 -6.48 14.05 12.45
N ARG A 128 -5.90 13.54 13.54
CA ARG A 128 -6.39 12.36 14.27
C ARG A 128 -7.84 12.53 14.68
N LYS A 129 -8.16 13.62 15.38
CA LYS A 129 -9.52 13.91 15.84
C LYS A 129 -10.51 14.07 14.70
N LYS A 130 -10.09 14.67 13.59
CA LYS A 130 -10.94 14.81 12.39
C LYS A 130 -11.39 13.46 11.84
N TYR A 131 -10.49 12.48 11.78
CA TYR A 131 -10.78 11.15 11.19
C TYR A 131 -11.06 10.06 12.22
N GLY A 132 -11.12 10.39 13.52
CA GLY A 132 -11.29 9.39 14.58
C GLY A 132 -10.11 8.41 14.64
N ALA A 133 -8.89 8.89 14.37
CA ALA A 133 -7.71 8.08 14.22
C ALA A 133 -6.83 8.02 15.48
N SER A 134 -6.34 6.82 15.75
CA SER A 134 -5.38 6.51 16.80
C SER A 134 -3.95 6.88 16.42
N LEU A 135 -3.63 6.86 15.13
CA LEU A 135 -2.29 7.03 14.59
C LEU A 135 -2.33 7.88 13.31
N VAL A 136 -1.26 8.65 13.07
CA VAL A 136 -0.94 9.14 11.72
C VAL A 136 0.35 8.48 11.23
N SER A 137 0.31 7.91 10.04
CA SER A 137 1.48 7.37 9.36
C SER A 137 1.83 8.25 8.18
N ILE A 138 3.11 8.51 7.96
CA ILE A 138 3.57 9.32 6.83
C ILE A 138 4.43 8.42 5.95
N ILE A 139 4.17 8.45 4.66
CA ILE A 139 4.89 7.70 3.63
C ILE A 139 5.54 8.70 2.69
N ILE A 140 6.87 8.67 2.62
CA ILE A 140 7.64 9.66 1.87
C ILE A 140 8.45 8.97 0.77
N GLU A 141 8.50 9.56 -0.42
CA GLU A 141 9.54 9.21 -1.39
C GLU A 141 10.76 10.06 -1.03
N SER A 142 11.93 9.45 -0.83
CA SER A 142 13.09 10.24 -0.41
C SER A 142 14.41 9.61 -0.82
N ASP A 143 15.30 10.40 -1.45
CA ASP A 143 16.69 10.00 -1.67
C ASP A 143 17.55 10.24 -0.41
N LEU A 144 17.08 9.76 0.75
CA LEU A 144 17.76 9.89 2.03
C LEU A 144 19.24 9.52 1.94
N LYS A 145 20.08 10.35 2.56
CA LYS A 145 21.51 10.07 2.73
C LYS A 145 21.75 9.15 3.94
N ASP A 146 20.81 9.12 4.87
CA ASP A 146 20.79 8.26 6.04
C ASP A 146 20.20 6.89 5.72
N ALA A 147 20.74 5.84 6.35
CA ALA A 147 20.36 4.45 6.13
C ALA A 147 19.03 4.06 6.82
N GLN A 148 18.27 5.03 7.32
CA GLN A 148 17.08 4.79 8.14
C GLN A 148 15.82 4.75 7.28
N CYS A 149 15.08 3.65 7.36
CA CYS A 149 13.88 3.40 6.55
C CYS A 149 12.59 3.84 7.25
N GLY A 150 12.62 4.00 8.56
CA GLY A 150 11.47 4.47 9.33
C GLY A 150 11.85 4.96 10.72
N VAL A 151 10.95 5.77 11.25
CA VAL A 151 10.97 6.28 12.63
C VAL A 151 9.55 6.31 13.19
N GLN A 152 9.48 6.14 14.49
CA GLN A 152 8.27 6.32 15.30
C GLN A 152 8.45 7.47 16.28
N ASN A 153 7.35 8.16 16.59
CA ASN A 153 7.28 9.05 17.75
C ASN A 153 5.87 9.04 18.33
N GLY A 154 5.71 8.46 19.52
CA GLY A 154 4.46 8.46 20.28
C GLY A 154 3.30 7.80 19.54
N TYR A 155 2.59 8.59 18.73
CA TYR A 155 1.43 8.18 17.94
C TYR A 155 1.56 8.53 16.46
N HIS A 156 2.79 8.72 15.98
CA HIS A 156 3.11 8.83 14.56
C HIS A 156 4.17 7.85 14.13
N THR A 157 4.05 7.40 12.88
CA THR A 157 5.12 6.73 12.17
C THR A 157 5.48 7.50 10.93
N ILE A 158 6.74 7.46 10.55
CA ILE A 158 7.23 8.02 9.30
C ILE A 158 8.07 6.95 8.65
N THR A 159 7.70 6.62 7.42
CA THR A 159 8.33 5.59 6.61
C THR A 159 8.85 6.25 5.35
N ALA A 160 10.13 6.05 5.07
CA ALA A 160 10.75 6.53 3.86
C ALA A 160 10.97 5.39 2.88
N PHE A 161 10.50 5.62 1.67
CA PHE A 161 10.76 4.76 0.54
C PHE A 161 11.88 5.34 -0.29
N ASN A 162 12.88 4.50 -0.46
CA ASN A 162 13.99 4.73 -1.34
C ASN A 162 14.51 3.38 -1.84
N ARG A 163 15.57 3.40 -2.64
CA ARG A 163 16.19 2.19 -3.19
C ARG A 163 16.58 1.14 -2.12
N GLN A 164 16.89 1.57 -0.90
CA GLN A 164 17.31 0.73 0.22
C GLN A 164 16.17 0.36 1.18
N CYS A 165 15.02 1.03 1.09
CA CYS A 165 13.96 0.99 2.11
C CYS A 165 12.59 0.51 1.60
N ALA A 166 12.52 -0.18 0.46
CA ALA A 166 11.27 -0.76 -0.05
C ALA A 166 10.98 -2.15 0.54
N LEU A 167 10.85 -2.25 1.87
CA LEU A 167 10.62 -3.53 2.54
C LEU A 167 9.12 -3.90 2.57
N PRO A 168 8.73 -5.16 2.32
CA PRO A 168 7.32 -5.58 2.30
C PRO A 168 6.62 -5.46 3.65
N THR A 169 7.33 -5.27 4.75
CA THR A 169 6.75 -5.20 6.11
C THR A 169 6.99 -3.86 6.79
N LEU A 170 7.56 -2.87 6.08
CA LEU A 170 8.14 -1.68 6.71
C LEU A 170 7.12 -0.91 7.57
N LEU A 171 5.94 -0.62 7.04
CA LEU A 171 4.96 0.14 7.81
C LEU A 171 4.39 -0.68 8.96
N ALA A 172 4.20 -2.00 8.78
CA ALA A 172 3.81 -2.91 9.85
C ALA A 172 4.87 -3.02 10.97
N HIS A 173 6.15 -2.88 10.62
CA HIS A 173 7.26 -2.77 11.55
C HIS A 173 7.18 -1.46 12.34
N GLU A 174 7.06 -0.31 11.67
CA GLU A 174 6.95 0.99 12.34
C GLU A 174 5.71 1.09 13.24
N TRP A 175 4.60 0.49 12.82
CA TRP A 175 3.42 0.37 13.68
C TRP A 175 3.67 -0.46 14.93
N GLY A 176 4.48 -1.52 14.82
CA GLY A 176 4.93 -2.31 15.96
C GLY A 176 5.69 -1.44 16.96
N HIS A 177 6.55 -0.53 16.50
CA HIS A 177 7.22 0.39 17.42
C HIS A 177 6.27 1.33 18.17
N VAL A 178 5.19 1.79 17.53
CA VAL A 178 4.13 2.54 18.24
C VAL A 178 3.44 1.69 19.30
N ASP A 179 3.34 0.39 19.07
CA ASP A 179 2.83 -0.57 20.05
C ASP A 179 3.88 -1.01 21.09
N ARG A 180 5.02 -0.33 21.15
CA ARG A 180 6.16 -0.59 22.04
C ARG A 180 6.93 -1.87 21.74
N LEU A 181 6.84 -2.36 20.50
CA LEU A 181 7.64 -3.50 20.05
C LEU A 181 9.04 -3.05 19.66
N ASN A 182 10.00 -3.95 19.77
CA ASN A 182 11.41 -3.60 19.61
C ASN A 182 12.15 -4.56 18.68
N HIS A 183 13.31 -4.08 18.24
CA HIS A 183 14.30 -4.87 17.51
C HIS A 183 14.87 -5.99 18.39
N GLU A 184 15.82 -6.75 17.85
CA GLU A 184 16.62 -7.70 18.61
C GLU A 184 17.32 -6.99 19.78
N TYR A 185 17.54 -7.71 20.88
CA TYR A 185 18.15 -7.19 22.10
C TYR A 185 19.46 -6.42 21.84
N ASP A 186 20.33 -6.99 21.00
CA ASP A 186 21.66 -6.43 20.70
C ASP A 186 21.63 -5.27 19.68
N LEU A 187 20.48 -5.01 19.05
CA LEU A 187 20.31 -4.02 17.98
C LEU A 187 19.43 -2.83 18.38
N THR A 188 18.87 -2.84 19.59
CA THR A 188 18.10 -1.72 20.11
C THR A 188 18.86 -0.95 21.17
N GLU A 189 18.83 0.38 21.06
CA GLU A 189 19.36 1.28 22.08
C GLU A 189 18.36 1.55 23.21
N SER A 190 17.08 1.21 23.00
CA SER A 190 15.99 1.54 23.92
C SER A 190 15.37 0.28 24.50
N HIS A 191 15.69 -0.04 25.74
CA HIS A 191 15.11 -1.17 26.47
C HIS A 191 13.87 -0.71 27.24
N PHE A 192 12.76 -0.45 26.52
CA PHE A 192 11.50 -0.02 27.15
C PHE A 192 10.93 -1.06 28.11
N GLU A 193 11.14 -2.34 27.80
CA GLU A 193 10.74 -3.51 28.59
C GLU A 193 11.83 -4.58 28.44
N ASP A 194 11.98 -5.46 29.42
CA ASP A 194 13.01 -6.51 29.40
C ASP A 194 12.69 -7.66 28.42
N ASP A 195 11.53 -7.65 27.77
CA ASP A 195 11.05 -8.78 26.98
C ASP A 195 10.36 -8.44 25.64
N ASN A 196 10.57 -7.24 25.10
CA ASN A 196 9.96 -6.78 23.86
C ASN A 196 10.87 -6.93 22.62
N TYR A 197 11.73 -7.95 22.57
CA TYR A 197 12.71 -8.04 21.48
C TYR A 197 12.26 -8.92 20.30
N ALA A 198 12.69 -8.56 19.10
CA ALA A 198 12.54 -9.38 17.90
C ALA A 198 13.29 -10.71 18.02
N TRP A 199 12.89 -11.71 17.23
CA TRP A 199 13.48 -13.05 17.23
C TRP A 199 13.60 -13.64 15.83
N GLN A 200 14.32 -14.76 15.73
CA GLN A 200 14.48 -15.57 14.52
C GLN A 200 14.09 -17.03 14.81
N CYS A 201 13.33 -17.64 13.92
CA CYS A 201 12.99 -19.07 13.97
C CYS A 201 12.71 -19.61 12.56
N GLY A 202 12.96 -20.90 12.35
CA GLY A 202 12.79 -21.52 11.03
C GLY A 202 13.64 -20.84 9.96
N GLY A 203 14.83 -20.36 10.36
CA GLY A 203 15.75 -19.61 9.50
C GLY A 203 15.33 -18.17 9.15
N LYS A 204 14.17 -17.68 9.61
CA LYS A 204 13.63 -16.36 9.22
C LYS A 204 13.43 -15.41 10.41
N PRO A 205 13.69 -14.10 10.26
CA PRO A 205 13.41 -13.13 11.31
C PRO A 205 11.91 -12.83 11.42
N THR A 206 11.46 -12.40 12.59
CA THR A 206 10.12 -11.81 12.82
C THR A 206 10.04 -10.37 12.28
N ILE A 207 8.82 -9.81 12.19
CA ILE A 207 8.56 -8.48 11.59
C ILE A 207 9.44 -7.37 12.17
N MET A 208 9.71 -7.40 13.48
CA MET A 208 10.49 -6.35 14.16
C MET A 208 12.01 -6.48 13.98
N SER A 209 12.50 -7.37 13.11
CA SER A 209 13.94 -7.50 12.92
C SER A 209 14.57 -6.24 12.33
N ALA A 210 15.65 -5.76 12.93
CA ALA A 210 16.53 -4.74 12.34
C ALA A 210 17.77 -5.36 11.66
N ASN A 211 17.88 -6.68 11.66
CA ASN A 211 19.06 -7.36 11.15
C ASN A 211 19.07 -7.40 9.62
N LEU A 212 19.75 -6.41 9.03
CA LEU A 212 19.91 -6.27 7.58
C LEU A 212 20.70 -7.40 6.90
N ASN A 213 21.29 -8.33 7.66
CA ASN A 213 21.94 -9.52 7.08
C ASN A 213 20.93 -10.55 6.56
N PHE A 214 19.65 -10.42 6.93
CA PHE A 214 18.59 -11.25 6.39
C PHE A 214 17.94 -10.62 5.17
N ASN A 215 17.39 -11.48 4.32
CA ASN A 215 16.49 -11.01 3.28
C ASN A 215 15.23 -10.47 3.95
N GLN A 216 15.13 -9.13 4.05
CA GLN A 216 13.99 -8.43 4.62
C GLN A 216 12.69 -8.62 3.79
N PHE A 217 12.78 -9.27 2.63
CA PHE A 217 11.62 -9.74 1.86
C PHE A 217 11.16 -11.16 2.24
N ASP A 218 11.90 -11.85 3.10
CA ASP A 218 11.62 -13.22 3.54
C ASP A 218 11.53 -13.31 5.07
N LEU A 219 10.62 -12.53 5.64
CA LEU A 219 10.34 -12.51 7.07
C LEU A 219 9.20 -13.45 7.44
N ASN A 220 9.22 -13.89 8.69
CA ASN A 220 8.04 -14.40 9.36
C ASN A 220 7.00 -13.27 9.47
N ASN A 221 5.77 -13.52 9.04
CA ASN A 221 4.67 -12.56 9.03
C ASN A 221 3.96 -12.42 10.39
N PHE A 222 4.73 -12.47 11.47
CA PHE A 222 4.26 -12.37 12.86
C PHE A 222 5.36 -11.77 13.76
N TYR A 223 4.97 -11.38 14.98
CA TYR A 223 5.87 -10.85 16.01
C TYR A 223 6.41 -11.98 16.89
N SER A 224 7.55 -11.76 17.55
CA SER A 224 8.16 -12.76 18.43
C SER A 224 7.21 -13.22 19.54
N ASP A 225 7.11 -14.53 19.71
CA ASP A 225 6.24 -15.22 20.67
C ASP A 225 6.78 -16.63 20.95
N PRO A 226 7.13 -16.97 22.20
CA PRO A 226 7.63 -18.30 22.54
C PRO A 226 6.61 -19.43 22.33
N ASN A 227 5.32 -19.12 22.18
CA ASN A 227 4.27 -20.11 21.93
C ASN A 227 4.09 -20.46 20.45
N ILE A 228 4.71 -19.69 19.55
CA ILE A 228 4.71 -19.98 18.11
C ILE A 228 5.97 -20.78 17.79
N THR A 229 5.80 -21.82 16.97
CA THR A 229 6.93 -22.61 16.47
C THR A 229 6.97 -22.63 14.94
N ARG A 230 8.17 -22.58 14.36
CA ARG A 230 8.44 -22.80 12.94
C ARG A 230 9.56 -23.81 12.80
N ASP A 231 9.34 -24.84 11.98
CA ASP A 231 10.30 -25.93 11.77
C ASP A 231 10.83 -26.57 13.07
N GLY A 232 9.99 -26.61 14.10
CA GLY A 232 10.32 -27.13 15.43
C GLY A 232 11.06 -26.15 16.35
N GLU A 233 11.38 -24.95 15.88
CA GLU A 233 12.02 -23.89 16.67
C GLU A 233 10.98 -22.91 17.22
N ALA A 234 11.11 -22.56 18.51
CA ALA A 234 10.28 -21.52 19.10
C ALA A 234 10.64 -20.14 18.51
N CYS A 235 9.62 -19.35 18.22
CA CYS A 235 9.72 -18.03 17.61
C CYS A 235 9.77 -16.89 18.61
N GLY A 236 10.34 -17.16 19.78
CA GLY A 236 10.51 -16.21 20.85
C GLY A 236 11.10 -16.89 22.08
N THR A 237 11.38 -16.09 23.09
CA THR A 237 11.86 -16.54 24.41
C THR A 237 11.16 -15.75 25.49
N THR A 238 11.58 -15.89 26.76
CA THR A 238 11.09 -15.01 27.83
C THR A 238 11.52 -13.56 27.66
N VAL A 239 12.59 -13.29 26.90
CA VAL A 239 13.05 -11.92 26.58
C VAL A 239 12.66 -11.50 25.16
N ALA A 240 12.33 -12.43 24.26
CA ALA A 240 11.88 -12.11 22.92
C ALA A 240 10.39 -12.45 22.77
N ASN A 241 9.53 -11.58 23.31
CA ASN A 241 8.09 -11.79 23.37
C ASN A 241 7.32 -10.49 23.07
N ASN A 242 7.50 -9.97 21.85
CA ASN A 242 6.74 -8.84 21.35
C ASN A 242 5.21 -9.05 21.43
N ALA A 243 4.72 -10.29 21.25
CA ALA A 243 3.31 -10.61 21.34
C ALA A 243 2.70 -10.30 22.72
N ARG A 244 3.42 -10.61 23.81
CA ARG A 244 2.99 -10.27 25.18
C ARG A 244 2.91 -8.76 25.36
N VAL A 245 3.94 -8.04 24.94
CA VAL A 245 4.03 -6.57 25.09
C VAL A 245 2.94 -5.89 24.27
N LEU A 246 2.69 -6.36 23.04
CA LEU A 246 1.57 -5.90 22.23
C LEU A 246 0.24 -6.07 22.98
N ASN A 247 0.00 -7.25 23.55
CA ASN A 247 -1.22 -7.53 24.30
C ASN A 247 -1.35 -6.63 25.55
N ASP A 248 -0.26 -6.33 26.24
CA ASP A 248 -0.26 -5.40 27.38
C ASP A 248 -0.55 -3.95 26.94
N THR A 249 0.13 -3.47 25.89
CA THR A 249 -0.07 -2.14 25.31
C THR A 249 -1.53 -1.91 24.93
N ILE A 250 -2.21 -2.90 24.33
CA ILE A 250 -3.63 -2.77 23.97
C ILE A 250 -4.57 -2.89 25.18
N GLN A 251 -4.14 -3.39 26.34
CA GLN A 251 -4.99 -3.37 27.54
C GLN A 251 -4.79 -2.08 28.35
N HIS A 252 -3.66 -1.40 28.15
CA HIS A 252 -3.32 -0.20 28.90
C HIS A 252 -4.24 0.98 28.55
N GLN A 253 -4.99 1.47 29.55
CA GLN A 253 -6.00 2.53 29.36
C GLN A 253 -5.39 3.89 29.00
N SER A 254 -4.13 4.13 29.35
CA SER A 254 -3.42 5.39 29.07
C SER A 254 -2.62 5.38 27.77
N ALA A 255 -2.82 4.38 26.90
CA ALA A 255 -2.16 4.40 25.60
C ALA A 255 -2.67 5.61 24.80
N VAL A 256 -1.81 6.60 24.55
CA VAL A 256 -2.17 7.90 23.94
C VAL A 256 -2.85 7.75 22.57
N TRP A 257 -2.62 6.63 21.88
CA TRP A 257 -3.32 6.30 20.63
C TRP A 257 -4.82 5.97 20.82
N ARG A 258 -5.27 5.60 22.03
CA ARG A 258 -6.68 5.33 22.38
C ARG A 258 -7.52 6.57 22.70
N GLU A 259 -6.90 7.74 22.86
CA GLU A 259 -7.59 8.95 23.30
C GLU A 259 -8.56 9.55 22.26
N VAL A 260 -8.57 9.02 21.04
CA VAL A 260 -9.44 9.47 19.96
C VAL A 260 -10.51 8.43 19.69
N ALA A 261 -11.75 8.77 20.00
CA ALA A 261 -12.90 7.92 19.71
C ALA A 261 -13.07 7.74 18.19
N PRO A 262 -13.43 6.53 17.71
CA PRO A 262 -13.82 6.32 16.32
C PRO A 262 -14.97 7.25 15.91
N LEU A 263 -15.01 7.62 14.63
CA LEU A 263 -16.12 8.42 14.12
C LEU A 263 -17.43 7.64 14.17
N ASN A 264 -18.49 8.32 14.57
CA ASN A 264 -19.84 7.80 14.38
C ASN A 264 -20.17 7.79 12.88
N ILE A 265 -20.53 6.63 12.34
CA ILE A 265 -20.97 6.50 10.95
C ILE A 265 -22.44 6.92 10.88
N VAL A 266 -22.70 7.92 10.04
CA VAL A 266 -24.01 8.58 9.95
C VAL A 266 -24.76 8.26 8.68
N GLY A 267 -24.11 7.59 7.73
CA GLY A 267 -24.71 7.18 6.47
C GLY A 267 -23.77 6.31 5.65
N LYS A 268 -24.30 5.79 4.56
CA LYS A 268 -23.61 5.00 3.56
C LYS A 268 -23.63 5.72 2.23
N VAL A 269 -22.58 5.51 1.44
CA VAL A 269 -22.52 5.97 0.05
C VAL A 269 -22.92 4.86 -0.91
N THR A 270 -23.58 5.24 -2.00
CA THR A 270 -23.75 4.44 -3.21
C THR A 270 -23.15 5.19 -4.39
N ILE A 271 -22.64 4.42 -5.35
CA ILE A 271 -22.05 4.95 -6.58
C ILE A 271 -22.75 4.31 -7.78
N GLU A 272 -23.02 5.12 -8.79
CA GLU A 272 -23.64 4.69 -10.04
C GLU A 272 -23.08 5.48 -11.23
N VAL A 273 -23.01 4.85 -12.41
CA VAL A 273 -22.63 5.56 -13.64
C VAL A 273 -23.85 6.32 -14.18
N ASP A 274 -23.74 7.65 -14.30
CA ASP A 274 -24.70 8.47 -15.02
C ASP A 274 -24.50 8.29 -16.53
N LYS A 275 -25.25 7.36 -17.11
CA LYS A 275 -25.18 7.01 -18.53
C LYS A 275 -25.52 8.18 -19.46
N ASN A 276 -26.33 9.15 -19.00
CA ASN A 276 -26.77 10.27 -19.82
C ASN A 276 -25.70 11.36 -19.93
N LYS A 277 -24.76 11.42 -18.97
CA LYS A 277 -23.63 12.36 -18.97
C LYS A 277 -22.30 11.71 -19.34
N SER A 278 -22.26 10.39 -19.40
CA SER A 278 -21.07 9.63 -19.76
C SER A 278 -20.87 9.54 -21.28
N SER A 279 -19.61 9.45 -21.69
CA SER A 279 -19.16 9.16 -23.05
C SER A 279 -18.27 7.91 -23.08
N GLU A 280 -17.65 7.61 -24.22
CA GLU A 280 -16.66 6.53 -24.32
C GLU A 280 -15.41 6.81 -23.48
N SER A 281 -14.93 8.04 -23.46
CA SER A 281 -13.68 8.44 -22.81
C SER A 281 -13.86 9.06 -21.42
N ILE A 282 -15.09 9.41 -21.02
CA ILE A 282 -15.38 9.97 -19.69
C ILE A 282 -16.60 9.28 -19.12
N LYS A 283 -16.47 8.69 -17.93
CA LYS A 283 -17.60 8.16 -17.15
C LYS A 283 -17.91 9.15 -16.03
N VAL A 284 -19.16 9.58 -15.94
CA VAL A 284 -19.63 10.43 -14.84
C VAL A 284 -20.22 9.51 -13.78
N ILE A 285 -19.57 9.47 -12.62
CA ILE A 285 -19.98 8.67 -11.46
C ILE A 285 -20.80 9.57 -10.55
N THR A 286 -22.07 9.22 -10.34
CA THR A 286 -22.92 9.84 -9.32
C THR A 286 -22.65 9.16 -7.99
N VAL A 287 -22.36 9.96 -6.98
CA VAL A 287 -22.10 9.54 -5.60
C VAL A 287 -23.25 10.05 -4.76
N THR A 288 -24.04 9.15 -4.18
CA THR A 288 -25.19 9.49 -3.35
C THR A 288 -24.95 9.00 -1.94
N ARG A 289 -25.27 9.81 -0.93
CA ARG A 289 -25.25 9.38 0.47
C ARG A 289 -26.65 9.29 1.07
N ASP A 290 -26.83 8.33 1.97
CA ASP A 290 -28.04 8.18 2.78
C ASP A 290 -27.79 8.52 4.27
N GLY A 291 -28.72 8.16 5.14
CA GLY A 291 -28.61 8.33 6.59
C GLY A 291 -28.91 9.76 7.07
N ASP A 292 -28.18 10.22 8.08
CA ASP A 292 -28.33 11.56 8.64
C ASP A 292 -27.66 12.61 7.75
N LEU A 293 -28.50 13.28 6.95
CA LEU A 293 -28.08 14.35 6.05
C LEU A 293 -27.81 15.66 6.78
N THR A 294 -28.23 15.83 8.04
CA THR A 294 -28.08 17.11 8.77
C THR A 294 -26.62 17.41 9.12
N VAL A 295 -25.77 16.39 9.13
CA VAL A 295 -24.33 16.51 9.35
C VAL A 295 -23.55 16.41 8.04
N PRO A 296 -22.43 17.13 7.90
CA PRO A 296 -21.51 16.94 6.78
C PRO A 296 -20.77 15.60 6.90
N GLY A 297 -20.32 15.09 5.75
CA GLY A 297 -19.51 13.88 5.66
C GLY A 297 -18.67 13.87 4.39
N SER A 298 -17.63 13.05 4.35
CA SER A 298 -16.82 12.89 3.13
C SER A 298 -16.43 11.44 2.90
N ILE A 299 -16.13 11.08 1.66
CA ILE A 299 -15.64 9.76 1.25
C ILE A 299 -14.68 9.90 0.07
N GLU A 300 -13.75 8.97 -0.10
CA GLU A 300 -12.93 8.90 -1.30
C GLU A 300 -13.57 7.95 -2.33
N ILE A 301 -13.64 8.40 -3.58
CA ILE A 301 -13.94 7.56 -4.74
C ILE A 301 -12.63 7.22 -5.42
N TYR A 302 -12.41 5.94 -5.70
CA TYR A 302 -11.15 5.45 -6.23
C TYR A 302 -11.32 4.54 -7.45
N SER A 303 -10.25 4.38 -8.23
CA SER A 303 -10.10 3.31 -9.22
C SER A 303 -9.14 2.23 -8.74
N ASP A 304 -9.35 1.00 -9.18
CA ASP A 304 -8.38 -0.08 -9.00
C ASP A 304 -8.34 -0.99 -10.22
N ALA A 305 -7.11 -1.30 -10.64
CA ALA A 305 -6.84 -2.14 -11.79
C ALA A 305 -7.19 -3.61 -11.50
N VAL A 306 -8.05 -4.20 -12.36
CA VAL A 306 -8.29 -5.65 -12.39
C VAL A 306 -7.52 -6.27 -13.55
N THR A 307 -7.84 -5.85 -14.78
CA THR A 307 -7.09 -6.22 -15.99
C THR A 307 -6.73 -5.02 -16.86
N ALA A 308 -7.31 -3.85 -16.59
CA ALA A 308 -6.89 -2.58 -17.17
C ALA A 308 -5.60 -2.10 -16.49
N ILE A 309 -4.75 -1.41 -17.25
CA ILE A 309 -3.48 -0.88 -16.76
C ILE A 309 -3.60 0.64 -16.55
N PRO A 310 -3.30 1.17 -15.35
CA PRO A 310 -3.26 2.59 -15.06
C PRO A 310 -2.34 3.37 -16.00
N SER A 311 -2.67 4.63 -16.30
CA SER A 311 -1.93 5.51 -17.22
C SER A 311 -1.88 5.03 -18.68
N ARG A 312 -2.29 3.80 -18.97
CA ARG A 312 -2.42 3.21 -20.31
C ARG A 312 -3.88 3.17 -20.76
N ASP A 313 -4.73 2.57 -19.93
CA ASP A 313 -6.13 2.28 -20.21
C ASP A 313 -7.08 3.30 -19.58
N TYR A 314 -6.66 3.98 -18.51
CA TYR A 314 -7.44 4.99 -17.82
C TYR A 314 -6.54 5.91 -16.99
N SER A 315 -7.07 7.05 -16.55
CA SER A 315 -6.42 7.91 -15.55
C SER A 315 -6.85 7.48 -14.15
N GLU A 316 -5.89 7.21 -13.26
CA GLU A 316 -6.17 6.82 -11.87
C GLU A 316 -7.10 7.82 -11.20
N LEU A 317 -8.03 7.29 -10.40
CA LEU A 317 -8.98 8.08 -9.64
C LEU A 317 -8.72 7.89 -8.15
N ALA A 318 -8.58 9.01 -7.44
CA ALA A 318 -8.66 9.10 -5.98
C ALA A 318 -9.18 10.49 -5.64
N THR A 319 -10.50 10.64 -5.62
CA THR A 319 -11.18 11.93 -5.41
C THR A 319 -11.97 11.90 -4.12
N ARG A 320 -11.64 12.80 -3.20
CA ARG A 320 -12.44 13.03 -2.01
C ARG A 320 -13.68 13.83 -2.32
N VAL A 321 -14.84 13.23 -2.09
CA VAL A 321 -16.15 13.83 -2.23
C VAL A 321 -16.63 14.27 -0.86
N THR A 322 -16.84 15.59 -0.70
CA THR A 322 -17.35 16.19 0.54
C THR A 322 -18.79 16.63 0.33
N PHE A 323 -19.67 16.20 1.23
CA PHE A 323 -21.07 16.60 1.29
C PHE A 323 -21.26 17.63 2.40
N ALA A 324 -21.84 18.77 2.05
CA ALA A 324 -22.34 19.70 3.06
C ALA A 324 -23.56 19.11 3.80
N ALA A 325 -23.93 19.75 4.91
CA ALA A 325 -25.21 19.47 5.55
C ALA A 325 -26.35 19.66 4.53
N ASN A 326 -27.30 18.73 4.52
CA ASN A 326 -28.44 18.63 3.60
C ASN A 326 -28.08 18.40 2.12
N GLU A 327 -26.81 18.13 1.79
CA GLU A 327 -26.39 17.70 0.47
C GLU A 327 -26.30 16.17 0.42
N ASN A 328 -26.95 15.53 -0.55
CA ASN A 328 -26.99 14.07 -0.65
C ASN A 328 -26.39 13.49 -1.94
N SER A 329 -26.01 14.31 -2.92
CA SER A 329 -25.50 13.83 -4.21
C SER A 329 -24.37 14.72 -4.76
N LYS A 330 -23.37 14.08 -5.36
CA LYS A 330 -22.22 14.69 -6.04
C LYS A 330 -21.88 13.87 -7.29
N THR A 331 -21.07 14.44 -8.17
CA THR A 331 -20.53 13.73 -9.35
C THR A 331 -19.02 13.77 -9.38
N VAL A 332 -18.41 12.68 -9.86
CA VAL A 332 -16.97 12.54 -10.08
C VAL A 332 -16.75 12.06 -11.52
N GLU A 333 -15.77 12.62 -12.23
CA GLU A 333 -15.41 12.17 -13.57
C GLU A 333 -14.28 11.15 -13.52
N PHE A 334 -14.46 10.04 -14.23
CA PHE A 334 -13.46 9.00 -14.43
C PHE A 334 -13.06 8.96 -15.92
N LYS A 335 -11.78 9.11 -16.22
CA LYS A 335 -11.27 9.20 -17.59
C LYS A 335 -10.77 7.85 -18.09
N ILE A 336 -11.30 7.41 -19.23
CA ILE A 336 -10.88 6.21 -19.94
C ILE A 336 -10.00 6.60 -21.13
N GLY A 337 -8.90 5.86 -21.30
CA GLY A 337 -7.88 6.07 -22.30
C GLY A 337 -6.65 6.82 -21.78
N SER A 338 -5.58 6.79 -22.57
CA SER A 338 -4.35 7.56 -22.35
C SER A 338 -3.95 8.33 -23.60
N ASN A 339 -3.03 9.28 -23.43
CA ASN A 339 -2.41 9.99 -24.55
C ASN A 339 -1.47 9.10 -25.38
N ASN A 340 -1.11 7.91 -24.89
CA ASN A 340 -0.27 6.95 -25.60
C ASN A 340 -0.97 5.59 -25.67
N PRO A 341 -2.01 5.47 -26.51
CA PRO A 341 -2.84 4.30 -26.53
C PRO A 341 -2.10 3.06 -27.06
N VAL A 342 -2.34 1.92 -26.40
CA VAL A 342 -1.87 0.63 -26.91
C VAL A 342 -2.88 0.08 -27.91
N CYS A 343 -2.38 -0.35 -29.06
CA CYS A 343 -3.15 -0.81 -30.22
C CYS A 343 -3.62 -2.26 -30.04
N GLU A 344 -4.22 -2.53 -28.90
CA GLU A 344 -4.76 -3.84 -28.54
C GLU A 344 -6.27 -3.84 -28.66
N THR A 345 -6.79 -4.92 -29.24
CA THR A 345 -8.22 -5.24 -29.20
C THR A 345 -8.51 -6.05 -27.94
N GLY A 346 -9.69 -5.87 -27.36
CA GLY A 346 -10.10 -6.60 -26.17
C GLY A 346 -10.84 -5.73 -25.15
N THR A 347 -11.52 -6.40 -24.22
CA THR A 347 -12.16 -5.75 -23.07
C THR A 347 -11.30 -6.00 -21.84
N ARG A 348 -10.91 -4.91 -21.18
CA ARG A 348 -10.22 -4.90 -19.90
C ARG A 348 -11.17 -4.35 -18.83
N SER A 349 -10.85 -4.53 -17.56
CA SER A 349 -11.73 -4.16 -16.45
C SER A 349 -11.01 -3.34 -15.39
N VAL A 350 -11.72 -2.37 -14.84
CA VAL A 350 -11.33 -1.50 -13.74
C VAL A 350 -12.48 -1.43 -12.73
N LEU A 351 -12.16 -1.44 -11.44
CA LEU A 351 -13.15 -1.22 -10.39
C LEU A 351 -13.21 0.28 -10.06
N ILE A 352 -14.41 0.79 -9.84
CA ILE A 352 -14.63 2.07 -9.18
C ILE A 352 -15.30 1.79 -7.84
N GLY A 353 -14.64 2.18 -6.76
CA GLY A 353 -15.10 1.92 -5.41
C GLY A 353 -15.23 3.20 -4.58
N SER A 354 -15.67 3.03 -3.34
CA SER A 354 -15.62 4.09 -2.32
C SER A 354 -14.92 3.59 -1.07
N ARG A 355 -14.11 4.43 -0.44
CA ARG A 355 -13.32 4.06 0.75
C ARG A 355 -13.04 5.26 1.66
N TRP A 356 -12.55 4.96 2.87
CA TRP A 356 -11.95 5.93 3.79
C TRP A 356 -12.82 7.17 4.06
N GLY A 357 -14.04 6.94 4.54
CA GLY A 357 -15.01 8.01 4.76
C GLY A 357 -14.90 8.68 6.13
N GLU A 358 -15.01 10.01 6.12
CA GLU A 358 -15.30 10.80 7.31
C GLU A 358 -16.81 10.70 7.60
N LYS A 359 -17.17 9.85 8.56
CA LYS A 359 -18.57 9.53 8.99
C LYS A 359 -19.43 8.80 7.96
N LEU A 360 -18.91 8.50 6.78
CA LEU A 360 -19.63 7.76 5.74
C LEU A 360 -19.01 6.37 5.56
N SER A 361 -19.85 5.35 5.44
CA SER A 361 -19.41 4.01 5.03
C SER A 361 -19.43 3.85 3.51
N ASN A 362 -18.69 2.85 3.05
CA ASN A 362 -18.47 2.51 1.67
C ASN A 362 -19.64 1.72 1.02
N SER A 363 -19.65 1.76 -0.30
CA SER A 363 -20.52 1.01 -1.19
C SER A 363 -19.90 -0.33 -1.61
N ALA A 364 -20.67 -1.13 -2.36
CA ALA A 364 -20.07 -2.11 -3.24
C ALA A 364 -19.34 -1.42 -4.40
N ASP A 365 -18.33 -2.09 -4.95
CA ASP A 365 -17.57 -1.59 -6.10
C ASP A 365 -18.36 -1.77 -7.40
N LEU A 366 -18.19 -0.82 -8.32
CA LEU A 366 -18.67 -0.88 -9.69
C LEU A 366 -17.57 -1.44 -10.59
N SER A 367 -17.83 -2.56 -11.27
CA SER A 367 -16.97 -3.03 -12.34
C SER A 367 -17.27 -2.30 -13.64
N LEU A 368 -16.27 -1.63 -14.20
CA LEU A 368 -16.36 -0.96 -15.50
C LEU A 368 -15.48 -1.66 -16.54
N SER A 369 -16.04 -1.81 -17.74
CA SER A 369 -15.30 -2.27 -18.90
C SER A 369 -14.55 -1.12 -19.57
N VAL A 370 -13.28 -1.34 -19.86
CA VAL A 370 -12.41 -0.45 -20.62
C VAL A 370 -12.06 -1.13 -21.94
N THR A 371 -12.34 -0.43 -23.03
CA THR A 371 -11.98 -0.85 -24.39
C THR A 371 -11.20 0.28 -25.05
N THR A 372 -10.15 -0.06 -25.80
CA THR A 372 -9.46 0.90 -26.65
C THR A 372 -10.48 1.52 -27.62
N PRO A 373 -10.68 2.86 -27.63
CA PRO A 373 -11.65 3.48 -28.53
C PRO A 373 -11.36 3.14 -29.99
N LEU A 374 -12.40 2.92 -30.80
CA LEU A 374 -12.21 2.56 -32.21
C LEU A 374 -11.50 3.68 -33.00
N SER A 375 -11.70 4.94 -32.60
CA SER A 375 -10.98 6.11 -33.14
C SER A 375 -9.47 5.99 -32.96
N VAL A 376 -9.04 5.45 -31.82
CA VAL A 376 -7.64 5.21 -31.47
C VAL A 376 -7.06 4.04 -32.27
N LEU A 377 -7.78 2.91 -32.35
CA LEU A 377 -7.37 1.76 -33.15
C LEU A 377 -7.21 2.12 -34.64
N ASN A 378 -8.00 3.08 -35.12
CA ASN A 378 -7.96 3.56 -36.50
C ASN A 378 -6.93 4.68 -36.75
N SER A 379 -6.21 5.12 -35.73
CA SER A 379 -5.17 6.14 -35.86
C SER A 379 -3.98 5.63 -36.67
N LYS A 380 -3.21 6.55 -37.27
CA LYS A 380 -1.97 6.18 -37.99
C LYS A 380 -0.97 5.44 -37.09
N GLN A 381 -0.99 5.74 -35.79
CA GLN A 381 -0.15 5.10 -34.79
C GLN A 381 -0.47 3.60 -34.63
N CYS A 382 -1.75 3.21 -34.74
CA CYS A 382 -2.18 1.81 -34.61
C CYS A 382 -2.26 1.05 -35.93
N LYS A 383 -2.32 1.75 -37.06
CA LYS A 383 -2.35 1.14 -38.40
C LYS A 383 -0.99 0.61 -38.88
N GLY A 384 0.11 0.95 -38.21
CA GLY A 384 1.47 0.51 -38.60
C GLY A 384 1.87 -0.91 -38.17
N ASN A 385 1.07 -1.57 -37.31
CA ASN A 385 1.40 -2.89 -36.73
C ASN A 385 0.43 -4.01 -37.15
N ILE A 386 -0.47 -3.77 -38.10
CA ILE A 386 -1.23 -4.85 -38.72
C ILE A 386 -0.46 -5.23 -39.97
N GLU A 387 0.45 -6.20 -39.87
CA GLU A 387 0.94 -6.89 -41.06
C GLU A 387 -0.28 -7.46 -41.78
N GLU A 388 -0.65 -6.85 -42.92
CA GLU A 388 -1.55 -7.49 -43.86
C GLU A 388 -0.91 -8.83 -44.24
N PRO A 389 -1.65 -9.96 -44.19
CA PRO A 389 -1.13 -11.21 -44.71
C PRO A 389 -0.81 -10.96 -46.19
N SER A 390 0.47 -11.03 -46.54
CA SER A 390 0.91 -10.80 -47.91
C SER A 390 0.13 -11.75 -48.81
N THR A 391 -0.73 -11.19 -49.66
CA THR A 391 -1.30 -11.94 -50.76
C THR A 391 -0.14 -12.23 -51.69
N ASP A 392 0.43 -13.42 -51.54
CA ASP A 392 1.39 -13.99 -52.48
C ASP A 392 0.70 -14.03 -53.85
N LYS A 393 1.09 -13.09 -54.71
CA LYS A 393 0.76 -13.17 -56.12
C LYS A 393 1.85 -14.03 -56.75
N ASP A 394 1.48 -15.28 -56.97
CA ASP A 394 2.07 -16.14 -57.99
C ASP A 394 2.39 -15.31 -59.24
N ASN A 395 3.67 -15.20 -59.55
CA ASN A 395 4.13 -14.93 -60.91
C ASN A 395 5.42 -15.70 -61.17
N ASN A 396 5.23 -16.82 -61.85
CA ASN A 396 6.24 -17.52 -62.64
C ASN A 396 7.03 -16.53 -63.52
N ASN A 397 8.35 -16.45 -63.36
CA ASN A 397 9.28 -16.78 -64.46
C ASN A 397 10.76 -16.83 -64.02
N SER A 398 11.33 -18.03 -64.13
CA SER A 398 12.62 -18.38 -64.75
C SER A 398 13.85 -17.46 -64.65
N GLY A 399 14.91 -18.02 -64.06
CA GLY A 399 16.33 -17.70 -64.32
C GLY A 399 17.07 -17.45 -63.00
N GLY A 400 17.83 -18.39 -62.42
CA GLY A 400 18.86 -19.22 -63.02
C GLY A 400 20.20 -18.78 -62.42
N GLY A 401 20.78 -19.58 -61.51
CA GLY A 401 22.15 -19.31 -61.02
C GLY A 401 22.45 -19.78 -59.59
N GLY A 402 22.89 -21.03 -59.46
CA GLY A 402 24.14 -21.36 -58.77
C GLY A 402 24.26 -21.25 -57.25
N SER A 403 24.35 -22.44 -56.64
CA SER A 403 25.38 -22.87 -55.68
C SER A 403 25.11 -22.80 -54.17
N THR A 404 25.19 -24.01 -53.57
CA THR A 404 25.70 -24.38 -52.22
C THR A 404 24.87 -23.89 -51.03
N ASN A 405 24.51 -24.65 -50.01
CA ASN A 405 24.85 -25.98 -49.51
C ASN A 405 23.65 -26.39 -48.64
N LEU A 406 23.07 -27.57 -48.85
CA LEU A 406 23.48 -28.81 -48.20
C LEU A 406 22.89 -28.96 -46.79
N LEU A 407 21.90 -29.86 -46.72
CA LEU A 407 21.52 -30.74 -45.62
C LEU A 407 21.11 -30.11 -44.26
N ALA A 408 20.14 -30.60 -43.52
CA ALA A 408 19.14 -31.65 -43.68
C ALA A 408 18.63 -31.95 -42.26
N LEU A 409 17.31 -32.15 -42.15
CA LEU A 409 16.68 -33.24 -41.39
C LEU A 409 16.90 -33.24 -39.84
N LEU A 410 15.98 -33.66 -38.98
CA LEU A 410 14.70 -34.33 -39.14
C LEU A 410 14.01 -34.29 -37.76
N SER A 411 12.69 -34.11 -37.82
CA SER A 411 11.62 -34.80 -37.08
C SER A 411 11.73 -35.13 -35.58
N LEU A 412 10.75 -34.60 -34.83
CA LEU A 412 9.58 -35.34 -34.35
C LEU A 412 9.70 -36.88 -34.30
N LEU A 413 9.55 -37.46 -33.10
CA LEU A 413 8.52 -38.48 -32.87
C LEU A 413 8.27 -38.69 -31.38
N ALA A 414 6.99 -38.71 -31.06
CA ALA A 414 6.44 -39.20 -29.80
C ALA A 414 6.69 -40.71 -29.63
N LEU A 415 6.77 -41.19 -28.39
CA LEU A 415 5.92 -42.27 -27.88
C LEU A 415 6.15 -42.54 -26.39
N ALA A 416 5.08 -43.08 -25.82
CA ALA A 416 4.76 -43.38 -24.43
C ALA A 416 5.60 -44.50 -23.77
N PHE A 417 5.27 -44.72 -22.48
CA PHE A 417 5.62 -45.81 -21.55
C PHE A 417 6.97 -45.65 -20.83
N THR A 418 7.16 -45.86 -19.51
CA THR A 418 6.50 -46.69 -18.49
C THR A 418 6.82 -46.20 -17.06
N ARG A 419 5.84 -46.38 -16.16
CA ARG A 419 5.87 -46.73 -14.71
C ARG A 419 7.22 -47.03 -13.97
N ARG A 420 7.16 -46.67 -12.66
CA ARG A 420 7.89 -47.16 -11.44
C ARG A 420 9.34 -46.65 -11.32
N LYS A 421 9.81 -46.14 -10.18
CA LYS A 421 9.45 -46.31 -8.75
C LYS A 421 9.20 -44.98 -8.06
#